data_AF-A0A382BJG9-F1
#
_entry.id   AF-A0A382BJG9-F1
#
_cell.length_a   1.000
_cell.length_b   1.000
_cell.length_c   1.000
_cell.angle_alpha   90.00
_cell.angle_beta   90.00
_cell.angle_gamma   90.00
#
_symmetry.space_group_name_H-M   'P 1'
#
loop_
_entity.id
_entity.type
_entity.pdbx_description
1 polymer ?
#
loop_
_entity_poly.entity_id
_entity_poly.type
_entity_poly.pdbx_seq_one_letter_code
_entity_poly.pdbx_strand_id
1 'polypeptide(L)' 'ELKDKLGDEAAFDSANGTPISADEQKVSDAASALIALGSKPKDAQEAVRGAVTMLGPDAPVDAIVRAALSKGK' A
#
# COMPACT_ATOMS: atom_id res chain seq x y z
N GLU A 1 3.79 -43.44 11.17
CA GLU A 1 2.47 -42.99 10.69
C GLU A 1 2.50 -41.47 10.63
N LEU A 2 2.10 -40.89 9.49
CA LEU A 2 2.08 -39.44 9.23
C LEU A 2 0.64 -38.93 9.40
N LYS A 3 0.40 -38.27 10.53
CA LYS A 3 -0.79 -37.47 10.88
C LYS A 3 -0.47 -36.93 12.27
N ASP A 4 -0.61 -35.67 12.59
CA ASP A 4 -1.55 -34.66 12.14
C ASP A 4 -1.08 -33.35 12.81
N LYS A 5 -1.58 -32.21 12.34
CA LYS A 5 -1.34 -30.86 12.90
C LYS A 5 -0.15 -30.11 12.32
N LEU A 6 -0.20 -29.93 10.99
CA LEU A 6 0.20 -28.66 10.40
C LEU A 6 -0.84 -27.62 10.83
N GLY A 7 -0.62 -27.05 12.01
CA GLY A 7 -1.37 -25.93 12.54
C GLY A 7 -0.35 -24.99 13.15
N ASP A 8 0.23 -24.14 12.32
CA ASP A 8 0.64 -22.83 12.76
C ASP A 8 0.62 -21.90 11.55
N GLU A 9 -0.33 -20.99 11.63
CA GLU A 9 -0.59 -19.93 10.69
C GLU A 9 0.64 -19.03 10.56
N ALA A 10 0.99 -18.70 9.31
CA ALA A 10 1.53 -17.39 8.97
C ALA A 10 2.68 -16.85 9.83
N ALA A 11 3.76 -17.61 10.03
CA ALA A 11 5.06 -17.02 10.33
C ALA A 11 5.75 -16.58 9.02
N PHE A 12 5.14 -15.64 8.29
CA PHE A 12 5.90 -14.80 7.36
C PHE A 12 6.67 -13.80 8.22
N ASP A 13 7.77 -14.28 8.79
CA ASP A 13 8.83 -13.46 9.34
C ASP A 13 9.47 -12.67 8.20
N SER A 14 8.97 -11.46 7.97
CA SER A 14 9.70 -10.41 7.27
C SER A 14 10.28 -9.46 8.30
N ALA A 15 11.38 -9.91 8.90
CA ALA A 15 12.61 -9.15 9.13
C ALA A 15 12.52 -7.61 9.05
N ASN A 16 12.73 -6.99 10.22
CA ASN A 16 13.44 -5.73 10.41
C ASN A 16 12.86 -4.45 9.78
N GLY A 17 11.91 -3.85 10.49
CA GLY A 17 11.57 -2.44 10.39
C GLY A 17 10.63 -2.09 11.52
N THR A 18 10.72 -0.89 12.09
CA THR A 18 9.64 -0.30 12.91
C THR A 18 8.28 -0.66 12.29
N PRO A 19 7.24 -1.02 13.06
CA PRO A 19 5.95 -1.36 12.48
C PRO A 19 5.50 -0.19 11.62
N ILE A 20 5.70 -0.33 10.30
CA ILE A 20 5.24 0.64 9.34
C ILE A 20 3.73 0.54 9.48
N SER A 21 3.11 1.62 9.97
CA SER A 21 1.66 1.69 10.08
C SER A 21 1.07 1.25 8.74
N ALA A 22 0.01 0.44 8.78
CA ALA A 22 -0.59 -0.08 7.55
C ALA A 22 -0.89 1.04 6.53
N ASP A 23 -1.23 2.23 7.01
CA ASP A 23 -1.35 3.46 6.21
C ASP A 23 -0.08 3.85 5.44
N GLU A 24 1.08 3.87 6.10
CA GLU A 24 2.35 4.25 5.48
C GLU A 24 2.77 3.21 4.42
N GLN A 25 2.50 1.92 4.68
CA GLN A 25 2.74 0.87 3.70
C GLN A 25 1.83 1.03 2.48
N LYS A 26 0.53 1.32 2.67
CA LYS A 26 -0.42 1.61 1.58
C LYS A 26 0.03 2.81 0.73
N VAL A 27 0.52 3.88 1.37
CA VAL A 27 1.01 5.08 0.67
C VAL A 27 2.21 4.74 -0.21
N SER A 28 3.15 3.96 0.33
CA SER A 28 4.34 3.53 -0.42
C SER A 28 3.98 2.62 -1.61
N ASP A 29 3.09 1.65 -1.40
CA ASP A 29 2.62 0.73 -2.44
C ASP A 29 1.87 1.47 -3.56
N ALA A 30 0.93 2.34 -3.20
CA ALA A 30 0.17 3.14 -4.15
C ALA A 30 1.08 4.06 -4.97
N ALA A 31 2.05 4.71 -4.33
CA ALA A 31 3.00 5.57 -5.04
C ALA A 31 3.88 4.77 -5.99
N SER A 32 4.33 3.58 -5.58
CA SER A 32 5.11 2.68 -6.43
C SER A 32 4.32 2.23 -7.66
N ALA A 33 3.03 1.93 -7.50
CA ALA A 33 2.13 1.62 -8.60
C ALA A 33 2.01 2.80 -9.60
N LEU A 34 1.83 4.03 -9.11
CA LEU A 34 1.76 5.21 -9.97
C LEU A 34 3.06 5.46 -10.74
N ILE A 35 4.21 5.25 -10.09
CA ILE A 35 5.52 5.36 -10.73
C ILE A 35 5.66 4.31 -11.83
N ALA A 36 5.25 3.07 -11.57
CA ALA A 36 5.24 2.00 -12.57
C ALA A 36 4.34 2.32 -13.78
N LEU A 37 3.26 3.09 -13.57
CA LEU A 37 2.38 3.60 -14.63
C LEU A 37 2.97 4.83 -15.38
N GLY A 38 4.14 5.33 -14.96
CA GLY A 38 4.85 6.44 -15.61
C GLY A 38 4.71 7.80 -14.90
N SER A 39 4.14 7.85 -13.70
CA SER A 39 4.10 9.08 -12.90
C SER A 39 5.47 9.39 -12.29
N LYS A 40 5.79 10.67 -12.13
CA LYS A 40 7.04 11.06 -11.45
C LYS A 40 6.95 10.70 -9.96
N PRO A 41 8.04 10.25 -9.31
CA PRO A 41 7.99 9.84 -7.90
C PRO A 41 7.46 10.90 -6.93
N LYS A 42 7.83 12.18 -7.14
CA LYS A 42 7.30 13.30 -6.35
C LYS A 42 5.79 13.48 -6.52
N ASP A 43 5.34 13.54 -7.77
CA ASP A 43 3.91 13.76 -8.09
C ASP A 43 3.06 12.58 -7.61
N ALA A 44 3.57 11.35 -7.75
CA ALA A 44 2.91 10.13 -7.27
C ALA A 44 2.69 10.15 -5.75
N GLN A 45 3.73 10.47 -4.98
CA GLN A 45 3.64 10.58 -3.51
C GLN A 45 2.64 11.66 -3.08
N GLU A 46 2.65 12.81 -3.74
CA GLU A 46 1.74 13.92 -3.42
C GLU A 46 0.28 13.58 -3.77
N ALA A 47 0.04 12.98 -4.95
CA ALA A 47 -1.28 12.55 -5.38
C ALA A 47 -1.86 11.47 -4.46
N VAL A 48 -1.04 10.51 -4.01
CA VAL A 48 -1.44 9.46 -3.06
C VAL A 48 -1.79 10.05 -1.70
N ARG A 49 -0.97 10.95 -1.14
CA ARG A 49 -1.30 11.62 0.13
C ARG A 49 -2.60 12.42 0.02
N GLY A 50 -2.80 13.13 -1.09
CA GLY A 50 -4.04 13.84 -1.38
C GLY A 50 -5.24 12.90 -1.46
N ALA A 51 -5.08 11.74 -2.10
CA ALA A 51 -6.11 10.71 -2.19
C ALA A 51 -6.44 10.08 -0.83
N VAL A 52 -5.44 9.75 -0.01
CA VAL A 52 -5.65 9.26 1.37
C VAL A 52 -6.35 10.31 2.24
N THR A 53 -5.98 11.58 2.10
CA THR A 53 -6.66 12.68 2.83
C THR A 53 -8.12 12.82 2.41
N MET A 54 -8.43 12.58 1.13
CA MET A 54 -9.77 12.71 0.59
C MET A 54 -10.67 11.50 0.89
N LEU A 55 -10.11 10.29 0.84
CA LEU A 55 -10.85 9.04 1.03
C LEU A 55 -10.84 8.53 2.47
N GLY A 56 -9.89 8.99 3.27
CA GLY A 56 -9.62 8.50 4.62
C GLY A 56 -8.59 7.36 4.68
N PRO A 57 -8.02 7.11 5.87
CA PRO A 57 -6.98 6.08 6.09
C PRO A 57 -7.47 4.64 5.85
N ASP A 58 -8.78 4.42 5.96
CA ASP A 58 -9.42 3.13 5.75
C ASP A 58 -9.61 2.77 4.27
N ALA A 59 -9.33 3.70 3.35
CA ALA A 59 -9.47 3.47 1.92
C ALA A 59 -8.53 2.35 1.43
N PRO A 60 -8.99 1.45 0.53
CA PRO A 60 -8.14 0.44 -0.06
C PRO A 60 -7.16 1.07 -1.06
N VAL A 61 -6.01 0.43 -1.24
CA VAL A 61 -4.94 0.87 -2.17
C VAL A 61 -5.48 1.12 -3.59
N ASP A 62 -6.36 0.26 -4.09
CA ASP A 62 -6.97 0.42 -5.43
C ASP A 62 -7.77 1.73 -5.55
N ALA A 63 -8.54 2.09 -4.52
CA ALA A 63 -9.31 3.34 -4.50
C ALA A 63 -8.37 4.55 -4.42
N ILE A 64 -7.31 4.47 -3.62
CA ILE A 64 -6.28 5.52 -3.49
C ILE A 64 -5.58 5.75 -4.83
N VAL A 65 -5.14 4.69 -5.52
CA VAL A 65 -4.48 4.78 -6.84
C VAL A 65 -5.41 5.39 -7.88
N ARG A 66 -6.68 4.96 -7.93
CA ARG A 66 -7.68 5.54 -8.84
C ARG A 66 -7.92 7.02 -8.58
N ALA A 67 -8.07 7.41 -7.31
CA ALA A 67 -8.24 8.80 -6.93
C ALA A 67 -7.00 9.64 -7.26
N ALA A 68 -5.80 9.11 -7.05
CA ALA A 68 -4.55 9.78 -7.40
C ALA A 68 -4.40 9.97 -8.93
N LEU A 69 -4.78 8.98 -9.74
CA LEU A 69 -4.82 9.08 -11.21
C LEU A 69 -5.88 10.06 -11.72
N SER A 70 -6.94 10.29 -10.96
CA SER A 70 -8.00 11.24 -11.31
C SER A 70 -7.56 12.71 -11.17
N LYS A 71 -6.62 12.99 -10.25
CA LYS A 71 -6.08 14.34 -10.04
C LYS A 71 -4.87 14.68 -10.92
N GLY A 72 -4.24 13.68 -11.54
CA GLY A 72 -3.09 13.87 -12.42
C GLY A 72 -3.44 14.13 -13.90
N LYS A 73 -4.72 14.32 -14.23
CA LYS A 73 -5.18 14.70 -15.59
C LYS A 73 -5.55 16.18 -15.63
#